data_AF-A0A662G3Y4-F1
#
_entry.id   AF-A0A662G3Y4-F1
#
_cell.length_a   1.000
_cell.length_b   1.000
_cell.length_c   1.000
_cell.angle_alpha   90.00
_cell.angle_beta   90.00
_cell.angle_gamma   90.00
#
_symmetry.space_group_name_H-M   'P 1'
#
loop_
_entity.id
_entity.type
_entity.pdbx_description
1 polymer ?
#
loop_
_entity_poly.entity_id
_entity_poly.type
_entity_poly.pdbx_seq_one_letter_code
_entity_poly.pdbx_strand_id
1 'polypeptide(L)' 'MSGYKFPSEEWIKAFKEELNKNEAYAEAAKDWEGDFLFIVTPDEGLDREYVFYVDLWHGK' A
#
# COMPACT_ATOMS: atom_id res chain seq x y z
N MET A 1 3.80 -19.02 -10.15
CA MET A 1 2.90 -17.87 -9.97
C MET A 1 3.77 -16.62 -10.02
N SER A 2 3.60 -15.77 -11.03
CA SER A 2 4.29 -14.48 -11.11
C SER A 2 3.64 -13.54 -10.10
N GLY A 3 4.29 -13.30 -8.96
CA GLY A 3 3.89 -12.27 -8.02
C GLY A 3 4.06 -10.86 -8.61
N TYR A 4 3.41 -9.86 -8.01
CA TYR A 4 3.65 -8.46 -8.34
C TYR A 4 5.09 -8.07 -8.01
N LYS A 5 5.77 -7.37 -8.91
CA LYS A 5 7.13 -6.89 -8.65
C LYS A 5 7.05 -5.69 -7.72
N PHE A 6 7.63 -5.76 -6.53
CA PHE A 6 7.77 -4.57 -5.70
C PHE A 6 8.92 -3.69 -6.23
N PRO A 7 8.81 -2.34 -6.23
CA PRO A 7 7.64 -1.49 -5.97
C PRO A 7 6.96 -1.04 -7.28
N SER A 8 6.29 -1.94 -8.01
CA SER A 8 5.57 -1.59 -9.24
C SER A 8 4.18 -1.02 -8.95
N GLU A 9 3.58 -0.40 -9.98
CA GLU A 9 2.21 0.11 -9.90
C GLU A 9 1.19 -1.00 -9.63
N GLU A 10 1.39 -2.19 -10.21
CA GLU A 10 0.53 -3.34 -9.96
C GLU A 10 0.60 -3.80 -8.51
N TRP A 11 1.77 -3.69 -7.87
CA TRP A 11 1.92 -4.05 -6.46
C TRP A 11 1.11 -3.12 -5.54
N ILE A 12 1.20 -1.80 -5.74
CA ILE A 12 0.47 -0.86 -4.86
C ILE A 12 -1.05 -0.93 -5.08
N LYS A 13 -1.50 -1.22 -6.31
CA LYS A 13 -2.92 -1.48 -6.60
C LYS A 13 -3.40 -2.77 -5.93
N ALA A 14 -2.60 -3.84 -5.98
CA ALA A 14 -2.91 -5.08 -5.29
C ALA A 14 -2.96 -4.89 -3.77
N PHE A 15 -2.04 -4.11 -3.20
CA PHE A 15 -2.09 -3.73 -1.77
C PHE A 15 -3.43 -3.08 -1.42
N LYS A 16 -3.86 -2.08 -2.21
CA LYS A 16 -5.15 -1.41 -1.99
C LYS A 16 -6.32 -2.40 -2.04
N GLU A 17 -6.35 -3.28 -3.03
CA GLU A 17 -7.42 -4.28 -3.19
C GLU A 17 -7.49 -5.25 -2.01
N GLU A 18 -6.35 -5.78 -1.58
CA GLU A 18 -6.29 -6.73 -0.47
C GLU A 18 -6.62 -6.06 0.87
N LEU A 19 -6.16 -4.83 1.09
CA LEU A 19 -6.51 -4.04 2.27
C LEU A 19 -8.04 -3.81 2.35
N ASN A 20 -8.65 -3.46 1.21
CA ASN A 20 -10.09 -3.19 1.12
C ASN A 20 -10.98 -4.43 1.30
N LYS A 21 -10.45 -5.64 1.05
CA LYS A 21 -11.11 -6.94 1.28
C LYS A 21 -10.95 -7.45 2.72
N ASN A 22 -10.03 -6.86 3.49
CA ASN A 22 -9.71 -7.35 4.83
C ASN A 22 -10.71 -6.81 5.87
N GLU A 23 -11.60 -7.68 6.35
CA GLU A 23 -12.59 -7.34 7.37
C GLU A 23 -11.96 -6.91 8.70
N ALA A 24 -10.85 -7.54 9.11
CA ALA A 24 -10.17 -7.18 10.35
C ALA A 24 -9.54 -5.78 10.26
N TYR A 25 -9.00 -5.42 9.09
CA TYR A 25 -8.52 -4.06 8.86
C TYR A 25 -9.68 -3.06 8.84
N ALA A 26 -10.76 -3.37 8.13
CA ALA A 26 -11.93 -2.50 8.04
C ALA A 26 -12.48 -2.15 9.43
N GLU A 27 -12.58 -3.14 10.32
CA GLU A 27 -13.01 -2.92 11.71
C GLU A 27 -11.98 -2.16 12.55
N ALA A 28 -10.70 -2.48 12.42
CA ALA A 28 -9.63 -1.82 13.19
C ALA A 28 -9.46 -0.34 12.82
N ALA A 29 -9.70 0.01 11.56
CA ALA A 29 -9.50 1.35 11.00
C ALA A 29 -10.81 2.08 10.67
N LYS A 30 -11.96 1.61 11.16
CA LYS A 30 -13.29 2.18 10.83
C LYS A 30 -13.45 3.67 11.16
N ASP A 31 -12.74 4.15 12.17
CA ASP A 31 -12.75 5.56 12.61
C ASP A 31 -11.45 6.29 12.21
N TRP A 32 -10.58 5.65 11.43
CA TRP A 32 -9.34 6.24 10.95
C TRP A 32 -9.59 7.18 9.78
N GLU A 33 -9.03 8.38 9.86
CA GLU A 33 -8.94 9.36 8.78
C GLU A 33 -7.49 9.82 8.70
N GLY A 34 -6.81 9.53 7.60
CA GLY A 34 -5.45 9.99 7.41
C GLY A 34 -4.73 9.28 6.28
N ASP A 35 -3.86 10.03 5.62
CA ASP A 35 -2.96 9.50 4.62
C ASP A 35 -1.61 9.08 5.22
N PHE A 36 -0.86 8.31 4.45
CA PHE A 36 0.56 8.12 4.69
C PHE A 36 1.31 7.88 3.38
N LEU A 37 2.63 8.01 3.45
CA LEU A 37 3.54 7.71 2.35
C LEU A 37 4.31 6.43 2.64
N PHE A 38 4.32 5.49 1.69
CA PHE A 38 5.41 4.52 1.60
C PHE A 38 6.57 5.17 0.87
N ILE A 39 7.68 5.39 1.58
CA ILE A 39 8.94 5.87 0.98
C ILE A 39 9.87 4.67 0.89
N VAL A 40 10.13 4.21 -0.33
CA VAL A 40 11.04 3.09 -0.62
C VAL A 40 12.37 3.68 -1.07
N THR A 41 13.33 3.70 -0.16
CA THR A 41 14.68 4.22 -0.43
C THR A 41 15.47 3.25 -1.33
N PRO A 42 16.39 3.76 -2.17
CA PRO A 42 17.28 2.93 -2.98
C PRO A 42 18.13 1.96 -2.15
N ASP A 43 18.43 0.77 -2.71
CA ASP A 43 19.36 -0.24 -2.17
C ASP A 43 19.80 -1.21 -3.28
N GLU A 44 20.47 -2.32 -2.95
CA GLU A 44 20.78 -3.41 -3.88
C GLU A 44 19.50 -3.99 -4.51
N GLY A 45 19.18 -3.50 -5.72
CA GLY A 45 18.02 -3.92 -6.51
C GLY A 45 17.05 -2.79 -6.86
N LEU A 46 17.27 -1.58 -6.34
CA LEU A 46 16.44 -0.41 -6.62
C LEU A 46 17.31 0.81 -6.90
N ASP A 47 17.24 1.35 -8.12
CA ASP A 47 18.12 2.41 -8.62
C ASP A 47 17.69 3.83 -8.20
N ARG A 48 16.49 3.98 -7.67
CA ARG A 48 15.90 5.26 -7.27
C ARG A 48 14.87 5.10 -6.17
N GLU A 49 14.49 6.21 -5.56
CA GLU A 49 13.40 6.25 -4.59
C GLU A 49 12.04 6.07 -5.28
N TYR A 50 11.15 5.33 -4.64
CA TYR A 50 9.75 5.20 -5.04
C TYR A 50 8.88 5.66 -3.88
N VAL A 51 7.91 6.53 -4.18
CA VAL A 51 6.97 7.04 -3.18
C VAL A 51 5.56 6.68 -3.60
N PHE A 52 4.83 6.01 -2.70
CA PHE A 52 3.39 5.79 -2.86
C PHE A 52 2.63 6.59 -1.83
N TYR A 53 1.66 7.35 -2.29
CA TYR A 53 0.66 7.98 -1.45
C TYR A 53 -0.52 7.03 -1.25
N VAL A 54 -0.92 6.84 0.01
CA VAL A 54 -2.06 6.02 0.40
C VAL A 54 -2.99 6.88 1.25
N ASP A 55 -4.20 7.09 0.75
CA ASP A 55 -5.28 7.77 1.46
C ASP A 55 -6.17 6.72 2.11
N LEU A 56 -6.18 6.68 3.45
CA LEU A 56 -7.00 5.75 4.20
C LEU A 56 -8.20 6.46 4.81
N TRP A 57 -9.37 5.86 4.61
CA TRP A 57 -10.62 6.45 5.07
C TRP A 57 -11.58 5.39 5.58
N HIS A 58 -11.87 5.42 6.88
CA HIS A 58 -12.89 4.59 7.54
C HIS A 58 -12.81 3.10 7.17
N GLY A 59 -11.59 2.53 7.24
CA GLY A 59 -11.36 1.11 6.99
C GLY A 59 -11.25 0.72 5.52
N LYS A 60 -10.92 1.69 4.65
CA LYS A 60 -10.71 1.52 3.20
C LYS A 60 -9.43 2.17 2.72
#